data_AF-A0A7X6ZX81-F1
#
_entry.id   AF-A0A7X6ZX81-F1
#
_cell.length_a   1.000
_cell.length_b   1.000
_cell.length_c   1.000
_cell.angle_alpha   90.00
_cell.angle_beta   90.00
_cell.angle_gamma   90.00
#
_symmetry.space_group_name_H-M   'P 1'
#
loop_
_entity.id
_entity.type
_entity.pdbx_description
1 polymer ?
#
loop_
_entity_poly.entity_id
_entity_poly.type
_entity_poly.pdbx_seq_one_letter_code
_entity_poly.pdbx_strand_id
1 'polypeptide(L)'
;LVKAGIVNGVTNTTFEPNRSITRAEFCKLIATTFGFSEIDASSSYTDISQTDWYYATVMTAAKAGVVTGYTDGDFRPDNQITREEMAAMLIRAFKASSIDTPQGEMTFADVGQMDDWSKDYIASLSQMGIVSGKGDNNFAPKDNLTRAEAAKVIYSAFKLVNAK
;
A
#
# COMPACT_ATOMS: atom_id res chain seq x y z
N LEU A 1 15.47 1.36 -3.90
CA LEU A 1 14.44 2.29 -3.38
C LEU A 1 15.04 3.60 -2.90
N VAL A 2 16.02 3.63 -1.98
CA VAL A 2 16.69 4.89 -1.55
C VAL A 2 17.27 5.68 -2.72
N LYS A 3 18.05 5.04 -3.61
CA LYS A 3 18.58 5.69 -4.82
C LYS A 3 17.50 6.26 -5.76
N ALA A 4 16.30 5.67 -5.72
CA ALA A 4 15.16 6.11 -6.53
C ALA A 4 14.29 7.17 -5.79
N GLY A 5 14.68 7.59 -4.59
CA GLY A 5 13.92 8.57 -3.79
C GLY A 5 12.62 8.05 -3.18
N ILE A 6 12.34 6.73 -3.27
CA ILE A 6 11.06 6.16 -2.84
C ILE A 6 11.00 5.93 -1.33
N VAL A 7 12.10 5.47 -0.74
CA VAL A 7 12.19 5.14 0.69
C VAL A 7 13.30 5.93 1.31
N ASN A 8 13.03 6.55 2.46
CA ASN A 8 14.00 7.27 3.28
C ASN A 8 14.15 6.60 4.66
N GLY A 9 15.33 6.76 5.26
CA GLY A 9 15.52 6.48 6.68
C GLY A 9 14.70 7.43 7.55
N VAL A 10 14.43 7.04 8.79
CA VAL A 10 13.84 7.97 9.78
C VAL A 10 14.87 9.00 10.23
N THR A 11 16.15 8.64 10.14
CA THR A 11 17.30 9.54 10.22
C THR A 11 18.28 9.19 9.09
N ASN A 12 19.37 9.94 8.98
CA ASN A 12 20.43 9.66 8.01
C ASN A 12 21.12 8.28 8.23
N THR A 13 21.01 7.70 9.43
CA THR A 13 21.68 6.45 9.80
C THR A 13 20.72 5.34 10.22
N THR A 14 19.43 5.65 10.38
CA THR A 14 18.46 4.72 10.99
C THR A 14 17.27 4.50 10.08
N PHE A 15 16.96 3.23 9.79
CA PHE A 15 15.82 2.85 8.95
C PHE A 15 14.58 2.40 9.72
N GLU A 16 14.73 1.84 10.94
CA GLU A 16 13.66 1.22 11.75
C GLU A 16 12.89 0.08 11.05
N PRO A 17 13.56 -1.00 10.60
CA PRO A 17 12.92 -2.04 9.78
C PRO A 17 11.69 -2.70 10.41
N ASN A 18 11.65 -2.81 11.75
CA ASN A 18 10.58 -3.51 12.48
C ASN A 18 9.42 -2.60 12.91
N ARG A 19 9.51 -1.28 12.70
CA ARG A 19 8.41 -0.37 13.03
C ARG A 19 7.26 -0.59 12.04
N SER A 20 6.03 -0.69 12.54
CA SER A 20 4.83 -0.68 11.69
C SER A 20 4.66 0.68 11.01
N ILE A 21 4.33 0.68 9.72
CA ILE A 21 4.06 1.92 9.00
C ILE A 21 2.59 2.32 9.05
N THR A 22 2.34 3.61 8.92
CA THR A 22 0.99 4.14 8.81
C THR A 22 0.43 4.02 7.39
N ARG A 23 -0.89 4.14 7.27
CA ARG A 23 -1.58 4.19 5.97
C ARG A 23 -1.11 5.37 5.11
N ALA A 24 -0.88 6.54 5.71
CA ALA A 24 -0.32 7.69 4.99
C ALA A 24 1.11 7.45 4.50
N GLU A 25 1.97 6.84 5.34
CA GLU A 25 3.32 6.46 4.92
C GLU A 25 3.30 5.51 3.74
N PHE A 26 2.44 4.47 3.77
CA PHE A 26 2.33 3.52 2.66
C PHE A 26 1.78 4.17 1.39
N CYS A 27 0.79 5.07 1.53
CA CYS A 27 0.24 5.85 0.42
C CYS A 27 1.33 6.66 -0.29
N LYS A 28 2.23 7.32 0.47
CA LYS A 28 3.37 8.05 -0.09
C LYS A 28 4.33 7.14 -0.86
N LEU A 29 4.62 5.95 -0.32
CA LEU A 29 5.48 4.97 -1.01
C LEU A 29 4.87 4.56 -2.36
N ILE A 30 3.57 4.30 -2.41
CA ILE A 30 2.87 3.98 -3.66
C ILE A 30 2.92 5.16 -4.64
N ALA A 31 2.47 6.35 -4.21
CA ALA A 31 2.43 7.51 -5.10
C ALA A 31 3.79 7.80 -5.74
N THR A 32 4.85 7.71 -4.95
CA THR A 32 6.23 7.89 -5.44
C THR A 32 6.67 6.76 -6.39
N THR A 33 6.32 5.51 -6.07
CA THR A 33 6.70 4.33 -6.88
C THR A 33 6.04 4.31 -8.26
N PHE A 34 4.78 4.72 -8.33
CA PHE A 34 3.99 4.73 -9.56
C PHE A 34 4.03 6.09 -10.29
N GLY A 35 4.77 7.07 -9.75
CA GLY A 35 4.97 8.37 -10.40
C GLY A 35 3.73 9.25 -10.43
N PHE A 36 2.81 9.10 -9.47
CA PHE A 36 1.63 9.96 -9.40
C PHE A 36 2.04 11.39 -9.03
N SER A 37 1.66 12.34 -9.88
CA SER A 37 1.97 13.76 -9.68
C SER A 37 1.04 14.35 -8.64
N GLU A 38 1.60 15.02 -7.63
CA GLU A 38 0.81 15.63 -6.58
C GLU A 38 -0.13 16.69 -7.14
N ILE A 39 -1.39 16.60 -6.73
CA ILE A 39 -2.43 17.58 -7.05
C ILE A 39 -2.86 18.32 -5.80
N ASP A 40 -3.21 19.58 -5.97
CA ASP A 40 -3.97 20.34 -4.98
C ASP A 40 -5.46 20.13 -5.26
N ALA A 41 -6.08 19.24 -4.48
CA ALA A 41 -7.50 18.91 -4.59
C ALA A 41 -8.12 18.90 -3.20
N SER A 42 -9.37 19.35 -3.09
CA SER A 42 -10.11 19.37 -1.82
C SER A 42 -10.29 17.98 -1.24
N SER A 43 -9.92 17.79 0.03
CA SER A 43 -10.19 16.56 0.79
C SER A 43 -11.67 16.31 0.96
N SER A 44 -12.08 15.07 0.69
CA SER A 44 -13.38 14.54 1.11
C SER A 44 -13.31 13.84 2.47
N TYR A 45 -12.11 13.71 3.05
CA TYR A 45 -11.88 13.04 4.33
C TYR A 45 -11.96 14.04 5.48
N THR A 46 -12.63 13.63 6.57
CA THR A 46 -12.88 14.45 7.77
C THR A 46 -11.67 14.59 8.67
N ASP A 47 -10.71 13.66 8.58
CA ASP A 47 -9.51 13.56 9.41
C ASP A 47 -8.22 13.98 8.69
N ILE A 48 -8.35 14.73 7.59
CA ILE A 48 -7.21 15.24 6.82
C ILE A 48 -7.29 16.77 6.68
N SER A 49 -6.24 17.45 7.14
CA SER A 49 -6.04 18.89 7.02
C SER A 49 -5.12 19.23 5.85
N GLN A 50 -5.35 20.38 5.19
CA GLN A 50 -4.48 20.93 4.13
C GLN A 50 -3.02 21.13 4.57
N THR A 51 -2.79 21.29 5.86
CA THR A 51 -1.44 21.47 6.43
C THR A 51 -0.71 20.16 6.69
N ASP A 52 -1.37 19.01 6.52
CA ASP A 52 -0.76 17.72 6.78
C ASP A 52 0.26 17.38 5.70
N TRP A 53 1.41 16.83 6.09
CA TRP A 53 2.49 16.48 5.16
C TRP A 53 2.05 15.47 4.09
N TYR A 54 1.03 14.67 4.38
CA TYR A 54 0.48 13.66 3.46
C TYR A 54 -0.71 14.18 2.65
N TYR A 55 -1.18 15.42 2.85
CA TYR A 55 -2.40 15.95 2.21
C TYR A 55 -2.38 15.74 0.70
N ALA A 56 -1.44 16.38 0.00
CA ALA A 56 -1.37 16.32 -1.46
C ALA A 56 -1.21 14.89 -1.99
N THR A 57 -0.42 14.07 -1.30
CA THR A 57 -0.22 12.65 -1.63
C THR A 57 -1.52 11.85 -1.51
N VAL A 58 -2.24 11.96 -0.38
CA VAL A 58 -3.50 11.23 -0.17
C VAL A 58 -4.55 11.69 -1.16
N MET A 59 -4.65 12.98 -1.43
CA MET A 59 -5.59 13.52 -2.41
C MET A 59 -5.32 13.03 -3.82
N THR A 60 -4.04 12.96 -4.20
CA THR A 60 -3.62 12.39 -5.47
C THR A 60 -3.99 10.92 -5.58
N ALA A 61 -3.66 10.13 -4.55
CA ALA A 61 -3.97 8.71 -4.50
C ALA A 61 -5.50 8.46 -4.52
N ALA A 62 -6.28 9.28 -3.82
CA ALA A 62 -7.74 9.19 -3.81
C ALA A 62 -8.32 9.50 -5.19
N LYS A 63 -7.81 10.56 -5.85
CA LYS A 63 -8.23 10.93 -7.21
C LYS A 63 -7.89 9.85 -8.24
N ALA A 64 -6.75 9.17 -8.07
CA ALA A 64 -6.33 8.04 -8.89
C ALA A 64 -7.06 6.72 -8.54
N GLY A 65 -7.92 6.71 -7.52
CA GLY A 65 -8.63 5.51 -7.06
C GLY A 65 -7.77 4.49 -6.32
N VAL A 66 -6.57 4.88 -5.90
CA VAL A 66 -5.58 4.04 -5.19
C VAL A 66 -6.02 3.81 -3.74
N VAL A 67 -6.53 4.86 -3.11
CA VAL A 67 -7.03 4.82 -1.74
C VAL A 67 -8.51 5.15 -1.68
N THR A 68 -9.15 4.59 -0.67
CA THR A 68 -10.53 4.88 -0.28
C THR A 68 -10.55 5.19 1.22
N GLY A 69 -11.50 6.01 1.64
CA GLY A 69 -11.79 6.20 3.06
C GLY A 69 -12.64 5.07 3.61
N TYR A 70 -12.90 5.15 4.90
CA TYR A 70 -13.86 4.32 5.61
C TYR A 70 -15.27 4.94 5.48
N THR A 71 -16.28 4.16 5.86
CA THR A 71 -17.69 4.55 5.72
C THR A 71 -18.10 5.71 6.63
N ASP A 72 -17.29 6.03 7.64
CA ASP A 72 -17.46 7.16 8.54
C ASP A 72 -16.91 8.49 7.96
N GLY A 73 -16.26 8.45 6.80
CA GLY A 73 -15.68 9.63 6.15
C GLY A 73 -14.18 9.81 6.41
N ASP A 74 -13.57 8.99 7.27
CA ASP A 74 -12.15 9.11 7.62
C ASP A 74 -11.25 8.35 6.62
N PHE A 75 -10.00 8.80 6.47
CA PHE A 75 -8.93 8.05 5.80
C PHE A 75 -8.09 7.22 6.77
N ARG A 76 -7.99 7.69 8.02
CA ARG A 76 -7.17 7.19 9.14
C ARG A 76 -5.67 7.19 8.80
N PRO A 77 -5.07 8.37 8.49
CA PRO A 77 -3.71 8.47 7.98
C PRO A 77 -2.66 7.89 8.93
N ASP A 78 -2.86 8.05 10.24
CA ASP A 78 -1.91 7.64 11.27
C ASP A 78 -2.12 6.21 11.77
N ASN A 79 -3.21 5.55 11.36
CA ASN A 79 -3.41 4.14 11.69
C ASN A 79 -2.36 3.28 10.99
N GLN A 80 -1.89 2.25 11.70
CA GLN A 80 -1.03 1.23 11.11
C GLN A 80 -1.80 0.50 10.02
N ILE A 81 -1.16 0.33 8.86
CA ILE A 81 -1.79 -0.36 7.73
C ILE A 81 -1.73 -1.86 7.92
N THR A 82 -2.85 -2.54 7.70
CA THR A 82 -2.90 -4.01 7.70
C THR A 82 -2.38 -4.57 6.37
N ARG A 83 -2.01 -5.85 6.36
CA ARG A 83 -1.52 -6.52 5.15
C ARG A 83 -2.58 -6.63 4.04
N GLU A 84 -3.84 -6.78 4.39
CA GLU A 84 -4.93 -6.81 3.40
C GLU A 84 -5.25 -5.40 2.83
N GLU A 85 -5.13 -4.34 3.64
CA GLU A 85 -5.28 -2.96 3.16
C GLU A 85 -4.13 -2.59 2.23
N MET A 86 -2.90 -3.00 2.57
CA MET A 86 -1.74 -2.89 1.69
C MET A 86 -2.00 -3.56 0.34
N ALA A 87 -2.58 -4.77 0.35
CA ALA A 87 -2.85 -5.51 -0.88
C ALA A 87 -3.86 -4.77 -1.78
N ALA A 88 -4.94 -4.25 -1.19
CA ALA A 88 -5.91 -3.42 -1.88
C ALA A 88 -5.27 -2.18 -2.52
N MET A 89 -4.45 -1.44 -1.78
CA MET A 89 -3.83 -0.21 -2.27
C MET A 89 -2.87 -0.49 -3.44
N LEU A 90 -2.08 -1.57 -3.38
CA LEU A 90 -1.18 -1.95 -4.47
C LEU A 90 -1.93 -2.37 -5.74
N ILE A 91 -2.96 -3.21 -5.63
CA ILE A 91 -3.75 -3.62 -6.80
C ILE A 91 -4.43 -2.42 -7.46
N ARG A 92 -4.99 -1.50 -6.66
CA ARG A 92 -5.58 -0.27 -7.20
C ARG A 92 -4.54 0.63 -7.86
N ALA A 93 -3.32 0.69 -7.32
CA ALA A 93 -2.22 1.42 -7.96
C ALA A 93 -1.82 0.82 -9.32
N PHE A 94 -1.71 -0.52 -9.42
CA PHE A 94 -1.47 -1.17 -10.71
C PHE A 94 -2.58 -0.84 -11.72
N LYS A 95 -3.85 -0.93 -11.31
CA LYS A 95 -5.00 -0.57 -12.15
C LYS A 95 -4.97 0.89 -12.59
N ALA A 96 -4.68 1.82 -11.68
CA ALA A 96 -4.56 3.25 -11.97
C ALA A 96 -3.44 3.54 -12.99
N SER A 97 -2.39 2.73 -12.99
CA SER A 97 -1.29 2.79 -13.96
C SER A 97 -1.47 1.90 -15.19
N SER A 98 -2.70 1.40 -15.45
CA SER A 98 -3.00 0.51 -16.58
C SER A 98 -2.08 -0.72 -16.67
N ILE A 99 -1.74 -1.29 -15.52
CA ILE A 99 -1.00 -2.54 -15.40
C ILE A 99 -2.00 -3.64 -15.04
N ASP A 100 -2.10 -4.64 -15.91
CA ASP A 100 -2.96 -5.79 -15.68
C ASP A 100 -2.50 -6.60 -14.47
N THR A 101 -3.46 -6.99 -13.64
CA THR A 101 -3.25 -7.84 -12.47
C THR A 101 -3.91 -9.19 -12.75
N PRO A 102 -3.19 -10.31 -12.65
CA PRO A 102 -3.76 -11.63 -12.90
C PRO A 102 -4.84 -11.96 -11.86
N GLN A 103 -5.86 -12.71 -12.27
CA GLN A 103 -6.68 -13.42 -11.28
C GLN A 103 -5.85 -14.56 -10.68
N GLY A 104 -6.01 -14.79 -9.39
CA GLY A 104 -5.35 -15.87 -8.67
C GLY A 104 -6.34 -16.65 -7.82
N GLU A 105 -6.00 -17.89 -7.50
CA GLU A 105 -6.74 -18.67 -6.52
C GLU A 105 -6.17 -18.42 -5.11
N MET A 106 -7.05 -18.37 -4.11
CA MET A 106 -6.64 -18.21 -2.72
C MET A 106 -6.13 -19.53 -2.15
N THR A 107 -4.86 -19.58 -1.79
CA THR A 107 -4.21 -20.81 -1.29
C THR A 107 -3.82 -20.76 0.19
N PHE A 108 -3.98 -19.61 0.85
CA PHE A 108 -3.59 -19.45 2.26
C PHE A 108 -4.61 -20.09 3.21
N ALA A 109 -4.11 -20.73 4.27
CA ALA A 109 -4.91 -21.46 5.26
C ALA A 109 -5.80 -20.53 6.11
N ASP A 110 -5.40 -19.26 6.27
CA ASP A 110 -6.13 -18.23 7.02
C ASP A 110 -7.05 -17.37 6.14
N VAL A 111 -7.48 -17.87 4.98
CA VAL A 111 -8.46 -17.20 4.11
C VAL A 111 -9.75 -16.80 4.85
N GLY A 112 -10.15 -17.57 5.87
CA GLY A 112 -11.33 -17.25 6.69
C GLY A 112 -11.19 -16.00 7.56
N GLN A 113 -9.97 -15.48 7.74
CA GLN A 113 -9.71 -14.23 8.46
C GLN A 113 -9.67 -13.01 7.53
N MET A 114 -9.69 -13.21 6.22
CA MET A 114 -9.67 -12.15 5.22
C MET A 114 -11.08 -11.60 5.04
N ASP A 115 -11.18 -10.28 4.87
CA ASP A 115 -12.44 -9.71 4.37
C ASP A 115 -12.67 -10.14 2.91
N ASP A 116 -13.93 -10.31 2.51
CA ASP A 116 -14.27 -10.77 1.17
C ASP A 116 -13.69 -9.88 0.06
N TRP A 117 -13.64 -8.57 0.29
CA TRP A 117 -13.09 -7.60 -0.65
C TRP A 117 -11.57 -7.76 -0.85
N SER A 118 -10.85 -8.34 0.10
CA SER A 118 -9.38 -8.40 0.08
C SER A 118 -8.84 -9.69 -0.54
N LYS A 119 -9.66 -10.75 -0.60
CA LYS A 119 -9.26 -12.08 -1.09
C LYS A 119 -8.67 -12.02 -2.50
N ASP A 120 -9.38 -11.44 -3.46
CA ASP A 120 -8.92 -11.36 -4.84
C ASP A 120 -7.62 -10.54 -4.95
N TYR A 121 -7.49 -9.46 -4.18
CA TYR A 121 -6.31 -8.62 -4.21
C TYR A 121 -5.07 -9.35 -3.69
N ILE A 122 -5.21 -10.08 -2.58
CA ILE A 122 -4.14 -10.87 -2.00
C ILE A 122 -3.73 -12.00 -2.96
N ALA A 123 -4.70 -12.69 -3.57
CA ALA A 123 -4.44 -13.75 -4.54
C ALA A 123 -3.69 -13.23 -5.77
N SER A 124 -4.14 -12.10 -6.34
CA SER A 124 -3.46 -11.43 -7.46
C SER A 124 -2.01 -11.06 -7.13
N LEU A 125 -1.76 -10.43 -5.98
CA LEU A 125 -0.39 -10.04 -5.60
C LEU A 125 0.51 -11.24 -5.29
N SER A 126 -0.06 -12.33 -4.78
CA SER A 126 0.66 -13.59 -4.56
C SER A 126 1.10 -14.17 -5.90
N GLN A 127 0.19 -14.22 -6.88
CA GLN A 127 0.48 -14.68 -8.24
C GLN A 127 1.53 -13.81 -8.95
N MET A 128 1.53 -12.50 -8.69
CA MET A 128 2.55 -11.56 -9.19
C MET A 128 3.90 -11.68 -8.47
N GLY A 129 4.00 -12.50 -7.42
CA GLY A 129 5.21 -12.64 -6.60
C GLY A 129 5.55 -11.39 -5.77
N ILE A 130 4.57 -10.50 -5.55
CA ILE A 130 4.77 -9.26 -4.79
C ILE A 130 4.66 -9.53 -3.29
N VAL A 131 3.68 -10.35 -2.89
CA VAL A 131 3.46 -10.72 -1.49
C VAL A 131 3.72 -12.21 -1.28
N SER A 132 4.05 -12.56 -0.04
CA SER A 132 4.21 -13.94 0.42
C SER A 132 3.62 -14.08 1.81
N GLY A 133 3.28 -15.31 2.21
CA GLY A 133 2.86 -15.63 3.58
C GLY A 133 3.96 -15.42 4.61
N LYS A 134 3.58 -15.51 5.90
CA LYS A 134 4.49 -15.36 7.06
C LYS A 134 4.98 -16.70 7.65
N GLY A 135 4.57 -17.83 7.07
CA GLY A 135 4.85 -19.16 7.60
C GLY A 135 3.56 -19.97 7.74
N ASP A 136 3.65 -21.29 7.88
CA ASP A 136 2.51 -22.19 8.12
C ASP A 136 1.33 -22.03 7.14
N ASN A 137 1.66 -21.65 5.90
CA ASN A 137 0.68 -21.31 4.86
C ASN A 137 -0.32 -20.18 5.24
N ASN A 138 0.08 -19.27 6.15
CA ASN A 138 -0.73 -18.11 6.56
C ASN A 138 -0.26 -16.82 5.89
N PHE A 139 -1.22 -15.99 5.45
CA PHE A 139 -0.96 -14.65 4.95
C PHE A 139 -0.89 -13.59 6.06
N ALA A 140 -1.62 -13.80 7.15
CA ALA A 140 -1.88 -12.88 8.25
C ALA A 140 -2.49 -11.55 7.77
N PRO A 141 -3.76 -11.55 7.28
CA PRO A 141 -4.35 -10.36 6.65
C PRO A 141 -4.51 -9.16 7.58
N LYS A 142 -4.79 -9.41 8.87
CA LYS A 142 -5.03 -8.38 9.87
C LYS A 142 -3.77 -7.89 10.58
N ASP A 143 -2.62 -8.51 10.33
CA ASP A 143 -1.34 -8.06 10.87
C ASP A 143 -0.95 -6.71 10.27
N ASN A 144 -0.30 -5.88 11.09
CA ASN A 144 0.27 -4.61 10.63
C ASN A 144 1.56 -4.83 9.83
N LEU A 145 1.76 -3.98 8.84
CA LEU A 145 2.91 -4.04 7.94
C LEU A 145 4.10 -3.28 8.51
N THR A 146 5.24 -3.95 8.66
CA THR A 146 6.50 -3.30 9.06
C THR A 146 7.14 -2.50 7.92
N ARG A 147 8.04 -1.56 8.26
CA ARG A 147 8.83 -0.80 7.28
C ARG A 147 9.64 -1.69 6.34
N ALA A 148 10.22 -2.78 6.84
CA ALA A 148 10.96 -3.73 6.02
C ALA A 148 10.04 -4.49 5.05
N GLU A 149 8.87 -4.94 5.52
CA GLU A 149 7.90 -5.61 4.64
C GLU A 149 7.35 -4.65 3.58
N ALA A 150 7.04 -3.40 3.97
CA ALA A 150 6.62 -2.35 3.05
C ALA A 150 7.69 -2.10 1.98
N ALA A 151 8.96 -1.96 2.37
CA ALA A 151 10.05 -1.80 1.42
C ALA A 151 10.19 -3.01 0.47
N LYS A 152 9.98 -4.23 0.96
CA LYS A 152 10.01 -5.45 0.13
C LYS A 152 8.91 -5.42 -0.93
N VAL A 153 7.65 -5.18 -0.54
CA VAL A 153 6.52 -5.19 -1.50
C VAL A 153 6.61 -4.04 -2.49
N ILE A 154 7.04 -2.85 -2.04
CA ILE A 154 7.28 -1.69 -2.89
C ILE A 154 8.43 -1.93 -3.86
N TYR A 155 9.49 -2.61 -3.43
CA TYR A 155 10.59 -2.98 -4.33
C TYR A 155 10.12 -3.95 -5.43
N SER A 156 9.31 -4.95 -5.08
CA SER A 156 8.72 -5.86 -6.06
C SER A 156 7.83 -5.11 -7.06
N ALA A 157 6.97 -4.20 -6.58
CA ALA A 157 6.14 -3.38 -7.44
C ALA A 157 6.96 -2.45 -8.35
N PHE A 158 7.98 -1.77 -7.79
CA PHE A 158 8.90 -0.90 -8.52
C PHE A 158 9.57 -1.63 -9.70
N LYS A 159 10.03 -2.87 -9.49
CA LYS A 159 10.62 -3.66 -10.57
C LYS A 159 9.64 -3.90 -11.72
N LEU A 160 8.37 -4.18 -11.43
CA LEU A 160 7.36 -4.44 -12.46
C LEU A 160 6.99 -3.16 -13.22
N VAL A 161 6.88 -2.03 -12.52
CA VAL A 161 6.60 -0.73 -13.13
C VAL A 161 7.73 -0.30 -14.08
N ASN A 162 8.99 -0.60 -13.74
CA ASN A 162 10.17 -0.16 -14.49
C ASN A 162 10.78 -1.25 -15.40
N ALA A 163 10.11 -2.40 -15.56
CA ALA A 163 10.53 -3.44 -16.50
C ALA A 163 9.98 -3.24 -17.92
N LYS A 164 9.19 -2.18 -18.13
CA LYS A 164 8.75 -1.70 -19.46
C LYS A 164 9.76 -0.71 -20.01
#